data_AF-Q1JW95-F1
#
_entry.id   AF-Q1JW95-F1
#
_cell.length_a   1.000
_cell.length_b   1.000
_cell.length_c   1.000
_cell.angle_alpha   90.00
_cell.angle_beta   90.00
_cell.angle_gamma   90.00
#
_symmetry.space_group_name_H-M   'P 1'
#
loop_
_entity.id
_entity.type
_entity.pdbx_description
1 polymer ?
#
loop_
_entity_poly.entity_id
_entity_poly.type
_entity_poly.pdbx_seq_one_letter_code
_entity_poly.pdbx_strand_id
1 'polypeptide(L)'
;MAWQREKYQETLEGLSGFFEERLEQDPQGTLQQVEGELKALYIRLDQDWTGRGPVGDTVQTATIAALERVRARCLTRIVSR
;
A
#
# COMPACT_ATOMS: atom_id res chain seq x y z
N MET A 1 -19.44 -6.78 2.90
CA MET A 1 -20.28 -6.74 1.68
C MET A 1 -19.44 -7.16 0.46
N ALA A 2 -20.05 -7.68 -0.63
CA ALA A 2 -19.29 -8.10 -1.83
C ALA A 2 -18.50 -6.93 -2.46
N TRP A 3 -19.15 -5.77 -2.61
CA TRP A 3 -18.53 -4.57 -3.19
C TRP A 3 -17.28 -4.08 -2.44
N GLN A 4 -17.24 -4.21 -1.10
CA GLN A 4 -16.06 -3.81 -0.31
C GLN A 4 -14.86 -4.70 -0.64
N ARG A 5 -15.08 -6.01 -0.79
CA ARG A 5 -14.02 -6.95 -1.13
C ARG A 5 -13.50 -6.70 -2.55
N GLU A 6 -14.40 -6.45 -3.49
CA GLU A 6 -14.03 -6.09 -4.87
C GLU A 6 -13.19 -4.81 -4.89
N LYS A 7 -13.65 -3.75 -4.20
CA LYS A 7 -12.92 -2.48 -4.16
C LYS A 7 -11.57 -2.59 -3.45
N TYR A 8 -11.53 -3.37 -2.37
CA TYR A 8 -10.30 -3.69 -1.67
C TYR A 8 -9.31 -4.40 -2.60
N GLN A 9 -9.76 -5.45 -3.29
CA GLN A 9 -8.92 -6.25 -4.18
C GLN A 9 -8.43 -5.42 -5.38
N GLU A 10 -9.30 -4.61 -5.98
CA GLU A 10 -8.95 -3.69 -7.07
C GLU A 10 -7.82 -2.74 -6.64
N THR A 11 -7.97 -2.12 -5.47
CA THR A 11 -6.98 -1.18 -4.93
C THR A 11 -5.67 -1.90 -4.58
N LEU A 12 -5.76 -3.07 -3.96
CA LEU A 12 -4.63 -3.89 -3.54
C LEU A 12 -3.76 -4.30 -4.74
N GLU A 13 -4.37 -4.89 -5.76
CA GLU A 13 -3.65 -5.42 -6.91
C GLU A 13 -3.18 -4.29 -7.85
N GLY A 14 -4.00 -3.25 -8.04
CA GLY A 14 -3.62 -2.10 -8.86
C GLY A 14 -2.36 -1.41 -8.32
N LEU A 15 -2.32 -1.15 -7.00
CA LEU A 15 -1.15 -0.50 -6.40
C LEU A 15 0.05 -1.44 -6.29
N SER A 16 -0.16 -2.73 -5.99
CA SER A 16 0.93 -3.71 -5.99
C SER A 16 1.57 -3.83 -7.38
N GLY A 17 0.75 -3.87 -8.44
CA GLY A 17 1.15 -3.94 -9.84
C GLY A 17 1.99 -2.74 -10.28
N PHE A 18 1.62 -1.53 -9.85
CA PHE A 18 2.36 -0.30 -10.16
C PHE A 18 3.84 -0.34 -9.73
N PHE A 19 4.16 -1.05 -8.64
CA PHE A 19 5.53 -1.14 -8.12
C PHE A 19 6.31 -2.35 -8.64
N GLU A 20 5.72 -3.26 -9.43
CA GLU A 20 6.39 -4.51 -9.80
C GLU A 20 7.66 -4.31 -10.61
N GLU A 21 7.63 -3.43 -11.59
CA GLU A 21 8.82 -3.12 -12.40
C GLU A 21 9.90 -2.41 -11.57
N ARG A 22 9.49 -1.46 -10.71
CA ARG A 22 10.41 -0.70 -9.86
C ARG A 22 11.11 -1.57 -8.82
N LEU A 23 10.45 -2.62 -8.34
CA LEU A 23 11.03 -3.59 -7.41
C LEU A 23 12.26 -4.31 -8.00
N GLU A 24 12.31 -4.53 -9.31
CA GLU A 24 13.46 -5.15 -9.98
C GLU A 24 14.58 -4.15 -10.25
N GLN A 25 14.21 -2.92 -10.65
CA GLN A 25 15.15 -1.88 -11.05
C GLN A 25 15.83 -1.21 -9.85
N ASP A 26 15.04 -0.79 -8.86
CA ASP A 26 15.51 -0.04 -7.69
C ASP A 26 14.70 -0.39 -6.42
N PRO A 27 14.98 -1.55 -5.79
CA PRO A 27 14.29 -1.97 -4.58
C PRO A 27 14.59 -1.05 -3.38
N GLN A 28 15.73 -0.35 -3.34
CA GLN A 28 16.09 0.54 -2.23
C GLN A 28 15.34 1.88 -2.31
N GLY A 29 15.33 2.54 -3.46
CA GLY A 29 14.56 3.76 -3.66
C GLY A 29 13.06 3.52 -3.53
N THR A 30 12.58 2.37 -4.03
CA THR A 30 11.18 1.97 -3.84
C THR A 30 10.83 1.77 -2.37
N LEU A 31 11.70 1.11 -1.58
CA LEU A 31 11.50 0.95 -0.14
C LEU A 31 11.37 2.30 0.56
N GLN A 32 12.28 3.24 0.27
CA GLN A 32 12.25 4.57 0.88
C GLN A 32 10.95 5.33 0.56
N GLN A 33 10.49 5.27 -0.69
CA GLN A 33 9.22 5.88 -1.09
C GLN A 33 8.05 5.27 -0.30
N VAL A 34 7.95 3.94 -0.30
CA VAL A 34 6.85 3.19 0.33
C VAL A 34 6.79 3.44 1.84
N GLU A 35 7.93 3.50 2.53
CA GLU A 35 7.97 3.79 3.97
C GLU A 35 7.49 5.22 4.29
N GLY A 36 7.82 6.19 3.43
CA GLY A 36 7.31 7.56 3.54
C GLY A 36 5.78 7.62 3.41
N GLU A 37 5.23 6.92 2.42
CA GLU A 37 3.78 6.85 2.19
C GLU A 37 3.06 6.12 3.34
N LEU A 38 3.56 4.98 3.79
CA LEU A 38 3.01 4.23 4.92
C LEU A 38 2.98 5.07 6.19
N LYS A 39 4.05 5.78 6.50
CA LYS A 39 4.10 6.68 7.66
C LYS A 39 2.98 7.72 7.62
N ALA A 40 2.76 8.35 6.47
CA ALA A 40 1.68 9.33 6.31
C ALA A 40 0.29 8.69 6.43
N LEU A 41 0.10 7.49 5.86
CA LEU A 41 -1.18 6.78 5.90
C LEU A 41 -1.54 6.28 7.30
N TYR A 42 -0.56 5.79 8.07
CA TYR A 42 -0.78 5.37 9.45
C TYR A 42 -1.15 6.53 10.37
N ILE A 43 -0.55 7.70 10.19
CA ILE A 43 -0.98 8.92 10.90
C ILE A 43 -2.44 9.24 10.57
N ARG A 44 -2.83 9.12 9.29
CA ARG A 44 -4.18 9.43 8.83
C ARG A 44 -5.20 8.33 9.10
N LEU A 45 -4.79 7.12 9.49
CA LEU A 45 -5.69 5.99 9.69
C LEU A 45 -6.66 6.25 10.85
N ASP A 46 -6.16 6.87 11.91
CA ASP A 46 -6.94 7.21 13.10
C ASP A 46 -7.52 8.64 13.05
N GLN A 47 -7.18 9.40 12.02
CA GLN A 47 -7.67 10.77 11.81
C GLN A 47 -8.86 10.76 10.85
N ASP A 48 -10.02 10.35 11.36
CA ASP A 48 -11.27 10.30 10.59
C ASP A 48 -12.36 11.27 11.08
N TRP A 49 -11.95 12.39 11.68
CA TRP A 49 -12.87 13.37 12.28
C TRP A 49 -13.92 13.95 11.32
N THR A 50 -13.63 14.02 10.01
CA THR A 50 -14.57 14.49 8.98
C THR A 50 -15.42 13.36 8.39
N GLY A 51 -15.15 12.10 8.74
CA GLY A 51 -15.76 10.93 8.14
C GLY A 51 -15.30 10.69 6.70
N ARG A 52 -14.58 9.61 6.48
CA ARG A 52 -14.14 9.15 5.15
C ARG A 52 -15.12 8.18 4.50
N GLY A 53 -15.97 7.59 5.34
CA GLY A 53 -17.03 6.69 4.94
C GLY A 53 -16.52 5.34 4.43
N PRO A 54 -17.44 4.37 4.23
CA PRO A 54 -17.07 2.97 4.01
C PRO A 54 -16.19 2.74 2.77
N VAL A 55 -16.35 3.55 1.72
CA VAL A 55 -15.53 3.45 0.50
C VAL A 55 -14.10 3.90 0.79
N GLY A 56 -13.91 5.07 1.40
CA GLY A 56 -12.57 5.58 1.64
C GLY A 56 -11.84 4.78 2.73
N ASP A 57 -12.53 4.21 3.72
CA ASP A 57 -11.93 3.29 4.70
C ASP A 57 -11.44 2.01 4.02
N THR A 58 -12.26 1.46 3.12
CA THR A 58 -11.91 0.28 2.32
C THR A 58 -10.69 0.55 1.45
N VAL A 59 -10.66 1.71 0.78
CA VAL A 59 -9.53 2.13 -0.07
C VAL A 59 -8.29 2.37 0.77
N GLN A 60 -8.36 3.12 1.88
CA GLN A 60 -7.19 3.37 2.73
C GLN A 60 -6.60 2.08 3.28
N THR A 61 -7.44 1.16 3.75
CA THR A 61 -6.97 -0.13 4.26
C THR A 61 -6.30 -0.95 3.17
N ALA A 62 -6.88 -0.99 1.96
CA ALA A 62 -6.29 -1.68 0.82
C ALA A 62 -4.97 -1.05 0.35
N THR A 63 -4.88 0.28 0.35
CA THR A 63 -3.65 1.02 0.04
C THR A 63 -2.54 0.67 1.03
N ILE A 64 -2.82 0.69 2.34
CA ILE A 64 -1.85 0.29 3.37
C ILE A 64 -1.39 -1.16 3.13
N ALA A 65 -2.32 -2.08 2.89
CA ALA A 65 -1.99 -3.49 2.66
C ALA A 65 -1.12 -3.69 1.40
N ALA A 66 -1.39 -2.97 0.31
CA ALA A 66 -0.57 -3.01 -0.89
C ALA A 66 0.83 -2.49 -0.64
N LEU A 67 0.96 -1.34 0.04
CA LEU A 67 2.25 -0.75 0.36
C LEU A 67 3.07 -1.63 1.31
N GLU A 68 2.46 -2.26 2.31
CA GLU A 68 3.15 -3.24 3.16
C GLU A 68 3.61 -4.48 2.37
N ARG A 69 2.80 -4.96 1.41
CA ARG A 69 3.20 -6.03 0.49
C ARG A 69 4.42 -5.62 -0.35
N VAL A 70 4.43 -4.40 -0.88
CA VAL A 70 5.57 -3.88 -1.65
C VAL A 70 6.80 -3.73 -0.76
N ARG A 71 6.65 -3.18 0.46
CA ARG A 71 7.72 -3.06 1.45
C ARG A 71 8.38 -4.40 1.75
N ALA A 72 7.57 -5.43 2.03
CA ALA A 72 8.07 -6.78 2.26
C ALA A 72 8.86 -7.31 1.04
N ARG A 73 8.34 -7.10 -0.17
CA ARG A 73 9.02 -7.49 -1.43
C ARG A 73 10.34 -6.75 -1.65
N CYS A 74 10.45 -5.47 -1.29
CA CYS A 74 11.71 -4.73 -1.34
C CYS A 74 12.74 -5.36 -0.39
N LEU A 75 12.35 -5.58 0.87
CA LEU A 75 13.24 -6.12 1.91
C LEU A 75 13.79 -7.50 1.50
N THR A 76 12.93 -8.39 1.00
CA THR A 76 13.36 -9.70 0.51
C THR A 76 14.39 -9.58 -0.61
N ARG A 77 14.19 -8.67 -1.58
CA ARG A 77 15.14 -8.47 -2.70
C ARG A 77 16.47 -7.87 -2.25
N ILE A 78 16.45 -6.95 -1.28
CA ILE A 78 17.67 -6.32 -0.74
C ILE A 78 18.49 -7.35 0.03
N VAL A 79 17.85 -8.20 0.84
CA VAL A 79 18.54 -9.23 1.64
C VAL A 79 19.06 -10.38 0.77
N SER A 80 18.41 -10.68 -0.35
CA SER A 80 18.79 -11.78 -1.25
C SER A 80 19.87 -11.40 -2.28
N ARG A 81 20.37 -10.15 -2.26
CA ARG A 81 21.47 -9.66 -3.09
C ARG A 81 22.79 -9.70 -2.31
#